data_AF-A0A7X0CJM7-F1
#
_entry.id   AF-A0A7X0CJM7-F1
#
_cell.length_a   1.000
_cell.length_b   1.000
_cell.length_c   1.000
_cell.angle_alpha   90.00
_cell.angle_beta   90.00
_cell.angle_gamma   90.00
#
_symmetry.space_group_name_H-M   'P 1'
#
loop_
_entity.id
_entity.type
_entity.pdbx_description
1 polymer ?
#
loop_
_entity_poly.entity_id
_entity_poly.type
_entity_poly.pdbx_seq_one_letter_code
_entity_poly.pdbx_strand_id
1 'polypeptide(L)'
;MKRPLLLLALLFLMKAGYGQQAPYALPLPQNWGTETIRFPIDFAPKIALRGVEELRFTPGWGDSKTGEYWSYIFLWFVAGKPSLNSDILASYLTQYFNGLYISNLKNKTAPQPTNFTKAEVKKISTLPNDQQTYEGTIATLDFLTGQPISFFARVHIRNFDKIKHTAVLYEISPQAYDQPAWGSLDAVVGAFKVAE
;
A
#
# COMPACT_ATOMS: atom_id res chain seq x y z
N MET A 1 -68.55 -9.78 -4.53
CA MET A 1 -67.76 -10.50 -5.55
C MET A 1 -66.29 -10.41 -5.18
N LYS A 2 -65.67 -11.57 -4.95
CA LYS A 2 -64.24 -11.73 -4.60
C LYS A 2 -63.39 -11.58 -5.87
N ARG A 3 -62.26 -10.85 -5.80
CA ARG A 3 -61.02 -11.03 -6.60
C ARG A 3 -59.96 -9.98 -6.14
N PRO A 4 -58.66 -10.25 -6.28
CA PRO A 4 -57.81 -10.56 -5.14
C PRO A 4 -56.66 -9.56 -4.88
N LEU A 5 -56.08 -9.76 -3.69
CA LEU A 5 -54.79 -9.32 -3.16
C LEU A 5 -53.67 -9.08 -4.20
N LEU A 6 -53.00 -7.93 -4.13
CA LEU A 6 -51.61 -7.78 -4.58
C LEU A 6 -50.79 -7.29 -3.39
N LEU A 7 -50.28 -8.25 -2.61
CA LEU A 7 -49.13 -8.03 -1.73
C LEU A 7 -47.93 -7.76 -2.65
N LEU A 8 -47.43 -6.53 -2.65
CA LEU A 8 -46.12 -6.24 -3.22
C LEU A 8 -45.08 -6.78 -2.24
N ALA A 9 -44.67 -8.03 -2.45
CA ALA A 9 -43.55 -8.63 -1.76
C ALA A 9 -42.28 -7.82 -2.09
N LEU A 10 -41.75 -7.13 -1.08
CA LEU A 10 -40.47 -6.46 -1.14
C LEU A 10 -39.38 -7.54 -1.25
N LEU A 11 -38.93 -7.84 -2.47
CA LEU A 11 -37.76 -8.66 -2.72
C LEU A 11 -36.52 -7.90 -2.24
N PHE A 12 -36.14 -8.10 -0.97
CA PHE A 12 -34.77 -7.87 -0.53
C PHE A 12 -33.87 -8.88 -1.26
N LEU A 13 -33.41 -8.50 -2.45
CA LEU A 13 -32.23 -9.11 -3.04
C LEU A 13 -31.04 -8.68 -2.16
N MET A 14 -30.75 -9.47 -1.12
CA MET A 14 -29.40 -9.52 -0.57
C MET A 14 -28.50 -9.99 -1.70
N LYS A 15 -27.89 -9.05 -2.42
CA LYS A 15 -26.62 -9.35 -3.08
C LYS A 15 -25.61 -9.56 -1.96
N ALA A 16 -25.57 -10.76 -1.41
CA ALA A 16 -24.33 -11.29 -0.89
C ALA A 16 -23.37 -11.34 -2.09
N GLY A 17 -22.68 -10.23 -2.33
CA GLY A 17 -21.46 -10.29 -3.09
C GLY A 17 -20.58 -11.24 -2.30
N TYR A 18 -20.44 -12.47 -2.80
CA TYR A 18 -19.38 -13.36 -2.37
C TYR A 18 -18.09 -12.62 -2.70
N GLY A 19 -17.63 -11.77 -1.76
CA GLY A 19 -16.31 -11.21 -1.79
C GLY A 19 -15.38 -12.40 -1.72
N GLN A 20 -14.84 -12.78 -2.86
CA GLN A 20 -13.84 -13.84 -2.92
C GLN A 20 -12.76 -13.46 -1.92
N GLN A 21 -12.57 -14.31 -0.91
CA GLN A 21 -11.55 -14.11 0.09
C GLN A 21 -10.21 -13.97 -0.64
N ALA A 22 -9.41 -12.98 -0.27
CA ALA A 22 -8.12 -12.74 -0.89
C ALA A 22 -7.29 -14.04 -0.86
N PRO A 23 -6.55 -14.38 -1.93
CA PRO A 23 -5.72 -15.59 -1.97
C PRO A 23 -4.45 -15.46 -1.10
N TYR A 24 -4.44 -14.53 -0.16
CA TYR A 24 -3.34 -14.23 0.74
C TYR A 24 -3.87 -13.75 2.09
N ALA A 25 -2.99 -13.80 3.08
CA ALA A 25 -3.21 -13.22 4.39
C ALA A 25 -2.11 -12.20 4.66
N LEU A 26 -2.49 -10.94 4.78
CA LEU A 26 -1.65 -9.87 5.30
C LEU A 26 -2.11 -9.56 6.73
N PRO A 27 -1.28 -9.85 7.76
CA PRO A 27 -1.64 -9.63 9.15
C PRO A 27 -2.13 -8.20 9.41
N LEU A 28 -3.10 -8.08 10.34
CA LEU A 28 -3.56 -6.81 10.87
C LEU A 28 -3.31 -6.85 12.39
N PRO A 29 -2.18 -6.30 12.87
CA PRO A 29 -1.92 -6.22 14.30
C PRO A 29 -3.00 -5.42 15.04
N GLN A 30 -3.12 -5.64 16.34
CA GLN A 30 -4.12 -4.95 17.15
C GLN A 30 -3.93 -3.43 17.09
N ASN A 31 -5.04 -2.69 16.95
CA ASN A 31 -5.10 -1.22 16.88
C ASN A 31 -4.45 -0.59 15.63
N TRP A 32 -4.01 -1.38 14.66
CA TRP A 32 -3.53 -0.84 13.39
C TRP A 32 -4.70 -0.43 12.51
N GLY A 33 -4.51 0.65 11.76
CA GLY A 33 -5.44 1.05 10.71
C GLY A 33 -5.24 0.19 9.46
N THR A 34 -6.24 0.13 8.58
CA THR A 34 -6.14 -0.55 7.28
C THR A 34 -6.94 0.19 6.23
N GLU A 35 -6.48 0.08 4.98
CA GLU A 35 -7.18 0.59 3.80
C GLU A 35 -6.91 -0.35 2.62
N THR A 36 -7.83 -0.40 1.66
CA THR A 36 -7.70 -1.20 0.44
C THR A 36 -7.99 -0.33 -0.76
N ILE A 37 -7.04 -0.28 -1.70
CA ILE A 37 -7.12 0.52 -2.93
C ILE A 37 -7.01 -0.44 -4.12
N ARG A 38 -7.85 -0.28 -5.14
CA ARG A 38 -7.78 -1.12 -6.34
C ARG A 38 -6.85 -0.49 -7.36
N PHE A 39 -6.14 -1.32 -8.12
CA PHE A 39 -5.47 -0.85 -9.33
C PHE A 39 -6.46 -0.71 -10.51
N PRO A 40 -6.27 0.25 -11.42
CA PRO A 40 -5.23 1.30 -11.39
C PRO A 40 -5.46 2.25 -10.22
N ILE A 41 -4.37 2.69 -9.58
CA ILE A 41 -4.44 3.63 -8.45
C ILE A 41 -4.82 5.00 -9.00
N ASP A 42 -5.98 5.53 -8.61
CA ASP A 42 -6.55 6.76 -9.18
C ASP A 42 -5.60 7.96 -9.08
N PHE A 43 -4.86 8.10 -7.97
CA PHE A 43 -3.92 9.19 -7.77
C PHE A 43 -2.54 8.94 -8.43
N ALA A 44 -2.25 7.71 -8.85
CA ALA A 44 -0.99 7.34 -9.49
C ALA A 44 -1.22 6.50 -10.78
N PRO A 45 -2.01 7.01 -11.75
CA PRO A 45 -2.55 6.20 -12.86
C PRO A 45 -1.49 5.73 -13.86
N LYS A 46 -0.28 6.30 -13.81
CA LYS A 46 0.86 5.89 -14.65
C LYS A 46 1.55 4.61 -14.13
N ILE A 47 1.25 4.16 -12.91
CA ILE A 47 1.67 2.85 -12.41
C ILE A 47 0.76 1.79 -13.05
N ALA A 48 1.17 1.31 -14.23
CA ALA A 48 0.39 0.42 -15.09
C ALA A 48 0.37 -1.05 -14.62
N LEU A 49 0.21 -1.28 -13.31
CA LEU A 49 0.02 -2.61 -12.73
C LEU A 49 -1.48 -2.91 -12.59
N ARG A 50 -1.82 -4.19 -12.38
CA ARG A 50 -3.18 -4.66 -12.12
C ARG A 50 -3.19 -5.49 -10.86
N GLY A 51 -4.15 -5.27 -9.97
CA GLY A 51 -4.18 -5.92 -8.66
C GLY A 51 -4.88 -5.07 -7.61
N VAL A 52 -4.42 -5.23 -6.37
CA VAL A 52 -4.91 -4.51 -5.20
C VAL A 52 -3.75 -4.01 -4.35
N GLU A 53 -3.93 -2.87 -3.72
CA GLU A 53 -3.11 -2.36 -2.65
C GLU A 53 -3.83 -2.55 -1.31
N GLU A 54 -3.11 -3.05 -0.31
CA GLU A 54 -3.57 -3.12 1.07
C GLU A 54 -2.59 -2.43 2.00
N LEU A 55 -3.07 -1.43 2.74
CA LEU A 55 -2.28 -0.67 3.70
C LEU A 55 -2.48 -1.19 5.12
N ARG A 56 -1.44 -1.10 5.95
CA ARG A 56 -1.54 -1.21 7.41
C ARG A 56 -0.82 -0.04 8.05
N PHE A 57 -1.55 0.78 8.79
CA PHE A 57 -1.02 1.95 9.48
C PHE A 57 -0.73 1.61 10.94
N THR A 58 0.45 1.98 11.44
CA THR A 58 0.74 1.87 12.88
C THR A 58 -0.24 2.73 13.69
N PRO A 59 -0.45 2.45 14.98
CA PRO A 59 -1.34 3.25 15.82
C PRO A 59 -0.95 4.74 15.86
N GLY A 60 0.35 5.06 15.85
CA GLY A 60 0.87 6.43 15.84
C GLY A 60 1.09 7.05 14.45
N TRP A 61 0.69 6.39 13.35
CA TRP A 61 0.95 6.84 11.98
C TRP A 61 0.59 8.31 11.71
N GLY A 62 -0.54 8.77 12.27
CA GLY A 62 -1.04 10.14 12.09
C GLY A 62 -0.62 11.14 13.17
N ASP A 63 0.18 10.74 14.16
CA ASP A 63 0.60 11.60 15.27
C ASP A 63 2.09 11.91 15.20
N SER A 64 2.40 13.16 14.78
CA SER A 64 3.75 13.72 14.68
C SER A 64 4.58 13.71 15.96
N LYS A 65 3.95 13.47 17.13
CA LYS A 65 4.65 13.40 18.42
C LYS A 65 5.18 12.00 18.74
N THR A 66 4.87 11.01 17.91
CA THR A 66 5.24 9.60 18.14
C THR A 66 6.38 9.18 17.22
N GLY A 67 7.18 8.20 17.67
CA GLY A 67 8.18 7.55 16.82
C GLY A 67 7.58 6.72 15.66
N GLU A 68 6.26 6.54 15.65
CA GLU A 68 5.51 5.82 14.63
C GLU A 68 4.92 6.74 13.56
N TYR A 69 5.10 8.06 13.66
CA TYR A 69 4.60 9.01 12.66
C TYR A 69 5.01 8.59 11.26
N TRP A 70 4.06 8.52 10.32
CA TRP A 70 4.29 8.03 8.96
C TRP A 70 4.95 6.65 8.85
N SER A 71 4.84 5.80 9.87
CA SER A 71 5.31 4.42 9.81
C SER A 71 4.17 3.50 9.41
N TYR A 72 4.30 2.80 8.30
CA TYR A 72 3.23 1.97 7.75
C TYR A 72 3.78 0.97 6.74
N ILE A 73 2.95 0.00 6.38
CA ILE A 73 3.24 -0.91 5.29
C ILE A 73 2.16 -0.79 4.22
N PHE A 74 2.52 -1.09 2.99
CA PHE A 74 1.54 -1.38 1.95
C PHE A 74 1.98 -2.56 1.09
N LEU A 75 1.03 -3.45 0.82
CA LEU A 75 1.19 -4.58 -0.09
C LEU A 75 0.59 -4.19 -1.43
N TRP A 76 1.36 -4.25 -2.51
CA TRP A 76 0.81 -4.36 -3.86
C TRP A 76 0.77 -5.83 -4.26
N PHE A 77 -0.43 -6.40 -4.26
CA PHE A 77 -0.65 -7.76 -4.73
C PHE A 77 -1.13 -7.72 -6.18
N VAL A 78 -0.20 -7.95 -7.10
CA VAL A 78 -0.38 -7.65 -8.52
C VAL A 78 -0.36 -8.90 -9.38
N ALA A 79 -1.12 -8.87 -10.47
CA ALA A 79 -1.22 -9.96 -11.43
C ALA A 79 0.09 -10.13 -12.21
N GLY A 80 0.47 -11.38 -12.43
CA GLY A 80 1.66 -11.77 -13.17
C GLY A 80 2.95 -11.57 -12.39
N LYS A 81 4.04 -11.39 -13.15
CA LYS A 81 5.41 -11.23 -12.66
C LYS A 81 6.04 -10.02 -13.35
N PRO A 82 5.65 -8.78 -12.97
CA PRO A 82 6.20 -7.59 -13.58
C PRO A 82 7.73 -7.58 -13.44
N SER A 83 8.43 -7.06 -14.45
CA SER A 83 9.87 -6.85 -14.35
C SER A 83 10.11 -5.66 -13.43
N LEU A 84 10.58 -5.93 -12.21
CA LEU A 84 10.88 -4.92 -11.21
C LEU A 84 12.40 -4.84 -11.00
N ASN A 85 12.92 -3.63 -10.98
CA ASN A 85 14.30 -3.30 -10.66
C ASN A 85 14.34 -1.97 -9.90
N SER A 86 15.54 -1.54 -9.49
CA SER A 86 15.73 -0.29 -8.75
C SER A 86 15.09 0.93 -9.41
N ASP A 87 15.31 1.12 -10.72
CA ASP A 87 14.83 2.29 -11.44
C ASP A 87 13.29 2.31 -11.55
N ILE A 88 12.68 1.15 -11.81
CA ILE A 88 11.23 0.99 -11.90
C ILE A 88 10.59 1.23 -10.53
N LEU A 89 11.14 0.64 -9.47
CA LEU A 89 10.62 0.83 -8.11
C LEU A 89 10.75 2.29 -7.65
N ALA A 90 11.89 2.93 -7.90
CA ALA A 90 12.08 4.36 -7.61
C ALA A 90 11.09 5.24 -8.40
N SER A 91 10.87 4.92 -9.67
CA SER A 91 9.88 5.61 -10.51
C SER A 91 8.45 5.43 -9.97
N TYR A 92 8.08 4.23 -9.54
CA TYR A 92 6.77 3.96 -8.96
C TYR A 92 6.56 4.70 -7.63
N LEU A 93 7.53 4.66 -6.72
CA LEU A 93 7.47 5.42 -5.46
C LEU A 93 7.37 6.93 -5.74
N THR A 94 8.14 7.45 -6.70
CA THR A 94 8.05 8.87 -7.10
C THR A 94 6.65 9.23 -7.58
N GLN A 95 6.05 8.40 -8.44
CA GLN A 95 4.69 8.65 -8.95
C GLN A 95 3.63 8.52 -7.86
N TYR A 96 3.78 7.51 -7.00
CA TYR A 96 2.87 7.23 -5.90
C TYR A 96 2.80 8.41 -4.92
N PHE A 97 3.94 8.89 -4.42
CA PHE A 97 3.98 9.95 -3.40
C PHE A 97 3.66 11.35 -3.96
N ASN A 98 4.02 11.65 -5.21
CA ASN A 98 3.54 12.87 -5.87
C ASN A 98 2.01 12.86 -5.98
N GLY A 99 1.46 11.74 -6.45
CA GLY A 99 0.01 11.54 -6.60
C GLY A 99 -0.74 11.63 -5.28
N LEU A 100 -0.28 10.89 -4.27
CA LEU A 100 -0.86 10.83 -2.93
C LEU A 100 -0.96 12.21 -2.29
N TYR A 101 0.10 13.02 -2.38
CA TYR A 101 0.06 14.37 -1.83
C TYR A 101 -0.94 15.24 -2.59
N ILE A 102 -0.91 15.23 -3.93
CA ILE A 102 -1.81 16.04 -4.77
C ILE A 102 -3.28 15.68 -4.52
N SER A 103 -3.62 14.39 -4.41
CA SER A 103 -4.99 13.94 -4.14
C SER A 103 -5.52 14.37 -2.77
N ASN A 104 -4.62 14.67 -1.82
CA ASN A 104 -4.96 15.05 -0.44
C ASN A 104 -4.92 16.56 -0.17
N LEU A 105 -4.79 17.41 -1.20
CA LEU A 105 -4.63 18.86 -1.02
C LEU A 105 -5.83 19.60 -0.41
N LYS A 106 -7.01 18.98 -0.25
CA LYS A 106 -8.21 19.58 0.39
C LYS A 106 -8.46 21.04 -0.05
N ASN A 107 -8.49 21.30 -1.36
CA ASN A 107 -8.67 22.63 -2.00
C ASN A 107 -7.46 23.59 -1.94
N LYS A 108 -6.29 23.14 -1.48
CA LYS A 108 -5.03 23.88 -1.66
C LYS A 108 -4.52 23.74 -3.10
N THR A 109 -3.80 24.75 -3.56
CA THR A 109 -3.12 24.71 -4.86
C THR A 109 -1.99 23.69 -4.84
N ALA A 110 -1.84 22.92 -5.92
CA ALA A 110 -0.75 21.97 -6.05
C ALA A 110 0.61 22.67 -6.13
N PRO A 111 1.67 22.12 -5.50
CA PRO A 111 3.02 22.62 -5.64
C PRO A 111 3.44 22.65 -7.12
N GLN A 112 4.25 23.64 -7.47
CA GLN A 112 4.89 23.73 -8.78
C GLN A 112 6.42 23.71 -8.60
N PRO A 113 7.15 22.81 -9.27
CA PRO A 113 6.64 21.76 -10.16
C PRO A 113 5.87 20.65 -9.39
N THR A 114 4.96 19.97 -10.08
CA THR A 114 4.18 18.84 -9.52
C THR A 114 5.01 17.56 -9.32
N ASN A 115 6.30 17.59 -9.66
CA ASN A 115 7.26 16.53 -9.40
C ASN A 115 8.24 16.97 -8.31
N PHE A 116 7.81 16.88 -7.06
CA PHE A 116 8.59 17.25 -5.88
C PHE A 116 9.11 16.02 -5.12
N THR A 117 8.57 14.84 -5.39
CA THR A 117 9.10 13.60 -4.83
C THR A 117 10.39 13.19 -5.55
N LYS A 118 11.39 12.79 -4.77
CA LYS A 118 12.59 12.09 -5.25
C LYS A 118 12.75 10.78 -4.47
N ALA A 119 12.55 9.65 -5.15
CA ALA A 119 12.82 8.34 -4.58
C ALA A 119 14.07 7.71 -5.20
N GLU A 120 14.85 7.00 -4.38
CA GLU A 120 16.00 6.20 -4.81
C GLU A 120 15.96 4.88 -4.03
N VAL A 121 16.06 3.74 -4.72
CA VAL A 121 16.16 2.44 -4.07
C VAL A 121 17.26 1.60 -4.69
N LYS A 122 17.97 0.83 -3.87
CA LYS A 122 19.07 -0.04 -4.28
C LYS A 122 18.78 -1.45 -3.83
N LYS A 123 19.11 -2.41 -4.69
CA LYS A 123 19.04 -3.82 -4.32
C LYS A 123 20.04 -4.08 -3.18
N ILE A 124 19.58 -4.78 -2.15
CA ILE A 124 20.41 -5.24 -1.04
C ILE A 124 20.49 -6.77 -1.03
N SER A 125 21.15 -7.33 -0.04
CA SER A 125 21.07 -8.76 0.25
C SER A 125 19.61 -9.17 0.44
N THR A 126 19.20 -10.23 -0.26
CA THR A 126 17.83 -10.75 -0.18
C THR A 126 17.51 -11.21 1.25
N LEU A 127 16.39 -10.73 1.79
CA LEU A 127 15.86 -11.12 3.09
C LEU A 127 15.04 -12.41 2.99
N PRO A 128 14.77 -13.10 4.12
CA PRO A 128 14.01 -14.34 4.13
C PRO A 128 12.66 -14.23 3.40
N ASN A 129 12.31 -15.28 2.66
CA ASN A 129 11.08 -15.41 1.85
C ASN A 129 11.00 -14.53 0.60
N ASP A 130 11.98 -13.67 0.36
CA ASP A 130 12.00 -12.80 -0.83
C ASP A 130 12.78 -13.43 -1.98
N GLN A 131 12.41 -13.09 -3.21
CA GLN A 131 13.29 -13.29 -4.37
C GLN A 131 14.26 -12.12 -4.52
N GLN A 132 13.83 -10.91 -4.15
CA GLN A 132 14.65 -9.69 -4.16
C GLN A 132 14.22 -8.75 -3.06
N THR A 133 15.19 -8.06 -2.46
CA THR A 133 14.95 -7.02 -1.47
C THR A 133 15.68 -5.74 -1.88
N TYR A 134 15.03 -4.60 -1.68
CA TYR A 134 15.57 -3.28 -1.95
C TYR A 134 15.41 -2.39 -0.73
N GLU A 135 16.33 -1.46 -0.55
CA GLU A 135 16.25 -0.40 0.46
C GLU A 135 16.57 0.95 -0.17
N GLY A 136 16.06 2.03 0.40
CA GLY A 136 16.24 3.35 -0.16
C GLY A 136 15.53 4.46 0.59
N THR A 137 15.48 5.63 -0.05
CA THR A 137 14.89 6.83 0.53
C THR A 137 13.90 7.50 -0.41
N ILE A 138 12.96 8.24 0.17
CA ILE A 138 11.93 8.99 -0.53
C ILE A 138 11.86 10.38 0.12
N ALA A 139 12.35 11.41 -0.56
CA ALA A 139 12.15 12.80 -0.16
C ALA A 139 10.87 13.34 -0.81
N THR A 140 9.93 13.87 -0.03
CA THR A 140 8.63 14.35 -0.52
C THR A 140 8.02 15.40 0.43
N LEU A 141 6.73 15.70 0.28
CA LEU A 141 5.94 16.53 1.17
C LEU A 141 4.95 15.69 1.98
N ASP A 142 4.82 16.00 3.26
CA ASP A 142 3.84 15.44 4.17
C ASP A 142 2.46 16.04 3.90
N PHE A 143 1.47 15.25 3.49
CA PHE A 143 0.14 15.80 3.18
C PHE A 143 -0.66 16.22 4.43
N LEU A 144 -0.27 15.76 5.63
CA LEU A 144 -0.93 16.14 6.88
C LEU A 144 -0.54 17.57 7.28
N THR A 145 0.73 17.94 7.09
CA THR A 145 1.29 19.24 7.52
C THR A 145 1.62 20.20 6.38
N GLY A 146 1.87 19.66 5.18
CA GLY A 146 2.39 20.38 4.02
C GLY A 146 3.91 20.60 4.04
N GLN A 147 4.63 20.09 5.04
CA GLN A 147 6.07 20.30 5.19
C GLN A 147 6.91 19.23 4.47
N PRO A 148 8.18 19.51 4.12
CA PRO A 148 9.09 18.49 3.63
C PRO A 148 9.28 17.34 4.62
N ILE A 149 9.32 16.12 4.10
CA ILE A 149 9.56 14.88 4.86
C ILE A 149 10.41 13.93 4.04
N SER A 150 11.19 13.09 4.72
CA SER A 150 11.94 12.00 4.09
C SER A 150 11.58 10.68 4.74
N PHE A 151 11.46 9.64 3.93
CA PHE A 151 11.21 8.28 4.37
C PHE A 151 12.38 7.38 4.01
N PHE A 152 12.64 6.42 4.88
CA PHE A 152 13.31 5.18 4.55
C PHE A 152 12.27 4.18 4.04
N ALA A 153 12.65 3.42 3.01
CA ALA A 153 11.81 2.39 2.41
C ALA A 153 12.56 1.06 2.38
N ARG A 154 11.85 -0.04 2.67
CA ARG A 154 12.28 -1.40 2.36
C ARG A 154 11.23 -2.06 1.48
N VAL A 155 11.67 -2.74 0.43
CA VAL A 155 10.79 -3.34 -0.58
C VAL A 155 11.11 -4.81 -0.74
N HIS A 156 10.10 -5.65 -0.58
CA HIS A 156 10.17 -7.10 -0.68
C HIS A 156 9.44 -7.59 -1.93
N ILE A 157 10.13 -8.31 -2.81
CA ILE A 157 9.53 -8.91 -4.00
C ILE A 157 9.32 -10.40 -3.77
N ARG A 158 8.05 -10.81 -3.72
CA ARG A 158 7.64 -12.23 -3.59
C ARG A 158 6.80 -12.68 -4.77
N ASN A 159 7.31 -13.63 -5.56
CA ASN A 159 6.59 -14.16 -6.73
C ASN A 159 5.92 -15.50 -6.41
N PHE A 160 4.67 -15.67 -6.85
CA PHE A 160 3.86 -16.87 -6.62
C PHE A 160 3.37 -17.43 -7.96
N ASP A 161 4.12 -18.38 -8.53
CA ASP A 161 3.90 -18.87 -9.89
C ASP A 161 2.57 -19.65 -10.04
N LYS A 162 2.15 -20.40 -9.01
CA LYS A 162 0.89 -21.19 -9.04
C LYS A 162 -0.33 -20.31 -9.28
N ILE A 163 -0.42 -19.21 -8.54
CA ILE A 163 -1.55 -18.27 -8.64
C ILE A 163 -1.27 -17.13 -9.62
N LYS A 164 -0.07 -17.09 -10.23
CA LYS A 164 0.37 -16.06 -11.18
C LYS A 164 0.25 -14.63 -10.61
N HIS A 165 0.76 -14.42 -9.40
CA HIS A 165 0.77 -13.11 -8.76
C HIS A 165 2.15 -12.79 -8.18
N THR A 166 2.40 -11.49 -7.98
CA THR A 166 3.56 -10.96 -7.27
C THR A 166 3.06 -10.11 -6.11
N ALA A 167 3.59 -10.37 -4.91
CA ALA A 167 3.47 -9.45 -3.78
C ALA A 167 4.69 -8.53 -3.78
N VAL A 168 4.44 -7.23 -3.80
CA VAL A 168 5.45 -6.21 -3.55
C VAL A 168 5.08 -5.57 -2.21
N LEU A 169 5.78 -5.93 -1.14
CA LEU A 169 5.55 -5.35 0.18
C LEU A 169 6.50 -4.20 0.40
N TYR A 170 5.96 -3.06 0.80
CA TYR A 170 6.72 -1.86 1.13
C TYR A 170 6.56 -1.58 2.62
N GLU A 171 7.67 -1.35 3.29
CA GLU A 171 7.74 -0.79 4.63
C GLU A 171 8.27 0.63 4.51
N ILE A 172 7.55 1.60 5.10
CA ILE A 172 7.87 3.02 5.02
C ILE A 172 7.92 3.57 6.43
N SER A 173 8.96 4.34 6.73
CA SER A 173 9.05 5.11 7.97
C SER A 173 9.99 6.30 7.79
N PRO A 174 9.77 7.46 8.44
CA PRO A 174 10.79 8.50 8.53
C PRO A 174 11.95 8.11 9.45
N GLN A 175 11.80 7.06 10.26
CA GLN A 175 12.83 6.55 11.16
C GLN A 175 13.83 5.66 10.42
N ALA A 176 15.09 5.70 10.85
CA ALA A 176 16.14 4.82 10.34
C ALA A 176 15.83 3.35 10.65
N TYR A 177 16.39 2.42 9.85
CA TYR A 177 16.09 0.99 9.89
C TYR A 177 16.33 0.28 11.23
N ASP A 178 17.14 0.88 12.11
CA ASP A 178 17.47 0.35 13.44
C ASP A 178 16.48 0.81 14.54
N GLN A 179 15.51 1.65 14.20
CA GLN A 179 14.56 2.21 15.15
C GLN A 179 13.40 1.24 15.43
N PRO A 180 12.77 1.31 16.63
CA PRO A 180 11.76 0.34 17.07
C PRO A 180 10.54 0.17 16.14
N ALA A 181 10.16 1.21 15.40
CA ALA A 181 9.03 1.15 14.46
C ALA A 181 9.19 0.01 13.45
N TRP A 182 10.42 -0.23 12.98
CA TRP A 182 10.74 -1.26 11.98
C TRP A 182 10.44 -2.67 12.45
N GLY A 183 10.68 -2.99 13.73
CA GLY A 183 10.41 -4.34 14.24
C GLY A 183 8.94 -4.76 14.09
N SER A 184 8.01 -3.80 14.22
CA SER A 184 6.59 -4.07 14.04
C SER A 184 6.19 -4.18 12.57
N LEU A 185 6.83 -3.41 11.67
CA LEU A 185 6.65 -3.52 10.22
C LEU A 185 7.18 -4.87 9.72
N ASP A 186 8.39 -5.25 10.16
CA ASP A 186 9.08 -6.48 9.80
C ASP A 186 8.24 -7.70 10.20
N ALA A 187 7.57 -7.64 11.35
CA ALA A 187 6.68 -8.69 11.82
C ALA A 187 5.47 -8.88 10.89
N VAL A 188 4.86 -7.79 10.38
CA VAL A 188 3.74 -7.86 9.43
C VAL A 188 4.21 -8.47 8.10
N VAL A 189 5.33 -8.00 7.57
CA VAL A 189 5.91 -8.50 6.32
C VAL A 189 6.36 -9.96 6.44
N GLY A 190 6.97 -10.34 7.56
CA GLY A 190 7.44 -11.69 7.84
C GLY A 190 6.31 -12.71 7.95
N ALA A 191 5.14 -12.29 8.43
CA ALA A 191 3.96 -13.15 8.57
C ALA A 191 3.01 -13.11 7.35
N PHE A 192 3.30 -12.31 6.33
CA PHE A 192 2.56 -12.35 5.05
C PHE A 192 2.70 -13.72 4.38
N LYS A 193 1.58 -14.29 3.94
CA LYS A 193 1.52 -15.58 3.27
C LYS A 193 0.45 -15.63 2.19
N VAL A 194 0.68 -16.43 1.17
CA VAL A 194 -0.31 -16.78 0.14
C VAL A 194 -0.92 -18.13 0.47
N ALA A 195 -2.22 -18.28 0.24
CA ALA A 195 -2.88 -19.59 0.29
C ALA A 195 -2.48 -20.36 -0.98
N GLU A 196 -1.47 -21.22 -0.85
CA GLU A 196 -0.98 -22.10 -1.93
C GLU A 196 -1.65 -23.47 -1.98
#